data_AF-A0A939L6S1-F1
#
_entry.id   AF-A0A939L6S1-F1
#
_cell.length_a   1.000
_cell.length_b   1.000
_cell.length_c   1.000
_cell.angle_alpha   90.00
_cell.angle_beta   90.00
_cell.angle_gamma   90.00
#
_symmetry.space_group_name_H-M   'P 1'
#
loop_
_entity.id
_entity.type
_entity.pdbx_description
1 polymer ?
#
loop_
_entity_poly.entity_id
_entity_poly.type
_entity_poly.pdbx_seq_one_letter_code
_entity_poly.pdbx_strand_id
1 'polypeptide(L)'
;MVTYAQAHELAEEWINGGVPHGQRREVRVREFDLGFVCWAVPPGDAAAGTASGAAHGSGGSGEARLVIARDSGASTLWPALPVNEVVRQYEEVYGRPVVANPAGAAKPAPGPVEATSFLLSPPQ
;
A
#
# COMPACT_ATOMS: atom_id res chain seq x y z
N MET A 1 -14.81 -11.24 -6.94
CA MET A 1 -13.85 -10.99 -8.04
C MET A 1 -13.87 -9.53 -8.40
N VAL A 2 -12.75 -8.83 -8.19
CA VAL A 2 -12.57 -7.40 -8.45
C VAL A 2 -12.13 -7.18 -9.90
N THR A 3 -12.69 -6.16 -10.55
CA THR A 3 -12.29 -5.73 -11.89
C THR A 3 -11.29 -4.58 -11.81
N TYR A 4 -10.56 -4.34 -12.91
CA TYR A 4 -9.65 -3.20 -13.01
C TYR A 4 -10.36 -1.86 -12.71
N ALA A 5 -11.59 -1.68 -13.20
CA ALA A 5 -12.39 -0.49 -12.92
C ALA A 5 -12.68 -0.33 -11.43
N GLN A 6 -13.12 -1.39 -10.75
CA GLN A 6 -13.35 -1.37 -9.30
C GLN A 6 -12.06 -1.09 -8.52
N ALA A 7 -10.94 -1.69 -8.92
CA ALA A 7 -9.64 -1.43 -8.29
C ALA A 7 -9.22 0.04 -8.48
N HIS A 8 -9.49 0.62 -9.65
CA HIS A 8 -9.23 2.02 -9.92
C HIS A 8 -10.11 2.95 -9.08
N GLU A 9 -11.41 2.67 -8.95
CA GLU A 9 -12.32 3.46 -8.09
C GLU A 9 -11.89 3.42 -6.62
N LEU A 10 -11.48 2.25 -6.12
CA LEU A 10 -10.94 2.11 -4.76
C LEU A 10 -9.63 2.89 -4.58
N ALA A 11 -8.77 2.87 -5.58
CA ALA A 11 -7.52 3.62 -5.55
C ALA A 11 -7.76 5.15 -5.59
N GLU A 12 -8.72 5.59 -6.39
CA GLU A 12 -9.16 6.99 -6.47
C GLU A 12 -9.73 7.46 -5.12
N GLU A 13 -10.63 6.70 -4.52
CA GLU A 13 -11.14 7.01 -3.17
C GLU A 13 -10.03 7.01 -2.12
N TRP A 14 -9.08 6.08 -2.21
CA TRP A 14 -7.98 6.00 -1.25
C TRP A 14 -7.00 7.18 -1.36
N ILE A 15 -6.65 7.61 -2.58
CA ILE A 15 -5.66 8.65 -2.83
C ILE A 15 -6.28 10.06 -2.78
N ASN A 16 -7.49 10.19 -3.31
CA ASN A 16 -8.17 11.46 -3.56
C ASN A 16 -9.44 11.64 -2.71
N GLY A 17 -9.78 10.69 -1.85
CA GLY A 17 -10.93 10.77 -0.95
C GLY A 17 -10.86 12.00 -0.06
N GLY A 18 -11.87 12.87 -0.17
CA GLY A 18 -11.92 14.13 0.57
C GLY A 18 -10.92 15.21 0.10
N VAL A 19 -10.16 14.96 -0.97
CA VAL A 19 -9.21 15.93 -1.53
C VAL A 19 -9.95 16.87 -2.50
N PRO A 20 -9.81 18.22 -2.34
CA PRO A 20 -10.37 19.17 -3.28
C PRO A 20 -9.88 18.93 -4.71
N HIS A 21 -10.73 19.17 -5.71
CA HIS A 21 -10.45 18.87 -7.12
C HIS A 21 -9.10 19.40 -7.62
N GLY A 22 -8.67 20.59 -7.18
CA GLY A 22 -7.39 21.20 -7.57
C GLY A 22 -6.14 20.58 -6.92
N GLN A 23 -6.30 19.69 -5.94
CA GLN A 23 -5.21 19.01 -5.23
C GLN A 23 -5.23 17.49 -5.45
N ARG A 24 -6.15 16.99 -6.29
CA ARG A 24 -6.20 15.58 -6.64
C ARG A 24 -4.93 15.17 -7.38
N ARG A 25 -4.50 13.95 -7.10
CA ARG A 25 -3.26 13.36 -7.61
C ARG A 25 -3.62 12.33 -8.67
N GLU A 26 -2.76 12.17 -9.66
CA GLU A 26 -2.95 11.10 -10.67
C GLU A 26 -2.81 9.74 -9.98
N VAL A 27 -3.80 8.89 -10.18
CA VAL A 27 -3.81 7.53 -9.66
C VAL A 27 -3.40 6.58 -10.78
N ARG A 28 -2.46 5.68 -10.44
CA ARG A 28 -2.08 4.58 -11.34
C ARG A 28 -2.38 3.24 -10.69
N VAL A 29 -2.77 2.31 -11.54
CA VAL A 29 -3.09 0.93 -11.18
C VAL A 29 -2.33 -0.01 -12.10
N ARG A 30 -1.77 -1.08 -11.53
CA ARG A 30 -1.15 -2.19 -12.26
C ARG A 30 -1.82 -3.49 -11.82
N GLU A 31 -2.32 -4.25 -12.78
CA GLU A 31 -2.81 -5.61 -12.57
C GLU A 31 -1.65 -6.61 -12.51
N PHE A 32 -1.78 -7.63 -11.67
CA PHE A 32 -0.89 -8.80 -11.56
C PHE A 32 -1.73 -10.05 -11.23
N ASP A 33 -1.10 -11.23 -11.16
CA ASP A 33 -1.80 -12.52 -11.04
C ASP A 33 -2.79 -12.59 -9.86
N LEU A 34 -2.42 -12.07 -8.68
CA LEU A 34 -3.27 -12.15 -7.48
C LEU A 34 -4.15 -10.91 -7.24
N GLY A 35 -4.01 -9.85 -8.03
CA GLY A 35 -4.67 -8.58 -7.70
C GLY A 35 -4.25 -7.35 -8.50
N PHE A 36 -4.39 -6.21 -7.84
CA PHE A 36 -4.07 -4.90 -8.38
C PHE A 36 -3.22 -4.13 -7.37
N VAL A 37 -2.16 -3.48 -7.83
CA VAL A 37 -1.37 -2.56 -7.02
C VAL A 37 -1.58 -1.14 -7.52
N CYS A 38 -1.84 -0.23 -6.60
CA CYS A 38 -2.26 1.14 -6.86
C CYS A 38 -1.36 2.14 -6.13
N TRP A 39 -1.08 3.27 -6.76
CA TRP A 39 -0.23 4.32 -6.18
C TRP A 39 -0.56 5.69 -6.77
N ALA A 40 -0.24 6.72 -6.00
CA ALA A 40 -0.30 8.11 -6.45
C ALA A 40 0.97 8.48 -7.22
N VAL A 41 0.81 9.21 -8.32
CA VAL A 41 1.92 9.77 -9.08
C VAL A 41 2.25 11.16 -8.51
N PRO A 42 3.50 11.40 -8.09
CA PRO A 42 3.87 12.69 -7.52
C PRO A 42 3.84 13.78 -8.61
N PRO A 43 3.41 15.02 -8.25
CA PRO A 43 3.40 16.14 -9.18
C PRO A 43 4.82 16.46 -9.63
N GLY A 44 5.15 16.09 -10.88
CA GLY A 44 6.50 16.21 -11.46
C GLY A 44 6.95 14.95 -12.21
N ASP A 45 6.42 13.77 -11.88
CA ASP A 45 6.78 12.49 -12.53
C ASP A 45 5.81 12.09 -13.66
N ALA A 46 4.75 12.89 -13.88
CA ALA A 46 3.74 12.66 -14.92
C ALA A 46 4.31 12.66 -16.35
N ALA A 47 5.53 13.19 -16.56
CA ALA A 47 6.21 13.19 -17.85
C ALA A 47 6.98 11.88 -18.16
N ALA A 48 7.19 10.98 -17.20
CA ALA A 48 7.87 9.68 -17.39
C ALA A 48 6.93 8.59 -17.94
N GLY A 49 5.98 8.98 -18.78
CA GLY A 49 4.99 8.10 -19.39
C GLY A 49 5.51 7.33 -20.59
N THR A 50 6.64 6.61 -20.52
CA THR A 50 6.93 5.51 -21.47
C THR A 50 7.89 4.48 -20.87
N ALA A 51 7.64 3.21 -21.20
CA ALA A 51 8.57 2.08 -21.12
C ALA A 51 8.91 1.48 -19.75
N SER A 52 8.52 0.21 -19.63
CA SER A 52 9.38 -0.90 -19.19
C SER A 52 10.77 -0.50 -18.65
N GLY A 53 10.97 -0.74 -17.35
CA GLY A 53 12.27 -1.06 -16.77
C GLY A 53 13.39 -0.02 -16.91
N ALA A 54 13.33 1.09 -16.17
CA ALA A 54 14.51 1.71 -15.56
C ALA A 54 14.10 2.95 -14.75
N ALA A 55 13.81 2.77 -13.46
CA ALA A 55 14.17 3.77 -12.47
C ALA A 55 15.24 3.14 -11.58
N HIS A 56 16.49 3.20 -12.03
CA HIS A 56 17.64 3.08 -11.15
C HIS A 56 17.62 4.32 -10.26
N GLY A 57 17.18 4.18 -9.01
CA GLY A 57 17.12 5.29 -8.08
C GLY A 57 16.82 4.83 -6.68
N SER A 58 17.88 4.65 -5.89
CA SER A 58 17.85 4.52 -4.43
C SER A 58 16.88 5.52 -3.78
N GLY A 59 16.14 5.06 -2.78
CA GLY A 59 15.51 5.93 -1.79
C GLY A 59 13.99 5.73 -1.71
N GLY A 60 13.55 5.14 -0.60
CA GLY A 60 12.15 5.12 -0.21
C GLY A 60 11.64 6.53 0.09
N SER A 61 11.33 7.28 -0.95
CA SER A 61 10.71 8.62 -0.88
C SER A 61 9.44 8.72 -1.71
N GLY A 62 8.79 7.57 -1.97
CA GLY A 62 7.51 7.52 -2.69
C GLY A 62 6.34 7.31 -1.74
N GLU A 63 5.14 7.57 -2.23
CA GLU A 63 3.90 7.47 -1.45
C GLU A 63 3.57 6.04 -1.03
N ALA A 64 2.61 5.81 -0.13
CA ALA A 64 2.20 4.45 0.18
C ALA A 64 1.71 3.69 -1.09
N ARG A 65 1.72 2.37 -1.04
CA ARG A 65 1.17 1.50 -2.10
C ARG A 65 -0.05 0.79 -1.56
N LEU A 66 -1.07 0.62 -2.39
CA LEU A 66 -2.29 -0.13 -2.04
C LEU A 66 -2.38 -1.38 -2.91
N VAL A 67 -2.49 -2.56 -2.31
CA VAL A 67 -2.74 -3.81 -3.03
C VAL A 67 -4.17 -4.27 -2.78
N ILE A 68 -4.92 -4.58 -3.83
CA ILE A 68 -6.30 -5.05 -3.79
C ILE A 68 -6.33 -6.49 -4.33
N ALA A 69 -6.72 -7.44 -3.48
CA ALA A 69 -6.84 -8.85 -3.85
C ALA A 69 -7.93 -9.06 -4.91
N ARG A 70 -7.66 -9.84 -5.96
CA ARG A 70 -8.61 -10.05 -7.06
C ARG A 70 -9.82 -10.87 -6.64
N ASP A 71 -9.63 -11.89 -5.81
CA ASP A 71 -10.70 -12.81 -5.42
C ASP A 71 -11.73 -12.11 -4.50
N SER A 72 -11.23 -11.43 -3.47
CA SER A 72 -11.99 -10.94 -2.32
C SER A 72 -12.17 -9.42 -2.31
N GLY A 73 -11.32 -8.67 -3.00
CA GLY A 73 -11.26 -7.22 -2.91
C GLY A 73 -10.64 -6.70 -1.62
N ALA A 74 -9.99 -7.55 -0.82
CA ALA A 74 -9.28 -7.13 0.37
C ALA A 74 -8.13 -6.18 0.01
N SER A 75 -8.09 -5.02 0.67
CA SER A 75 -7.09 -3.97 0.44
C SER A 75 -6.00 -4.00 1.51
N THR A 76 -4.73 -4.02 1.10
CA THR A 76 -3.54 -4.05 1.97
C THR A 76 -2.64 -2.86 1.65
N LEU A 77 -2.22 -2.12 2.68
CA LEU A 77 -1.28 -1.02 2.53
C LEU A 77 0.16 -1.50 2.63
N TRP A 78 1.00 -0.98 1.74
CA TRP A 78 2.41 -1.31 1.61
C TRP A 78 3.25 -0.04 1.72
N PRO A 79 4.47 -0.17 2.29
CA PRO A 79 5.41 0.93 2.35
C PRO A 79 5.84 1.34 0.93
N ALA A 80 6.65 2.38 0.87
CA ALA A 80 7.10 3.05 -0.35
C ALA A 80 8.05 2.23 -1.26
N LEU A 81 7.73 0.96 -1.52
CA LEU A 81 8.55 0.01 -2.25
C LEU A 81 8.30 0.04 -3.76
N PRO A 82 9.28 -0.28 -4.61
CA PRO A 82 9.04 -0.45 -6.04
C PRO A 82 7.83 -1.36 -6.30
N VAL A 83 7.02 -1.04 -7.30
CA VAL A 83 5.79 -1.80 -7.62
C VAL A 83 6.10 -3.30 -7.79
N ASN A 84 7.19 -3.63 -8.48
CA ASN A 84 7.63 -5.02 -8.67
C ASN A 84 7.98 -5.72 -7.34
N GLU A 85 8.56 -5.01 -6.37
CA GLU A 85 8.89 -5.59 -5.06
C GLU A 85 7.63 -5.83 -4.23
N VAL A 86 6.65 -4.92 -4.29
CA VAL A 86 5.34 -5.11 -3.66
C VAL A 86 4.65 -6.34 -4.24
N VAL A 87 4.63 -6.47 -5.57
CA VAL A 87 4.05 -7.64 -6.25
C VAL A 87 4.77 -8.92 -5.82
N ARG A 88 6.10 -8.97 -5.95
CA ARG A 88 6.91 -10.13 -5.56
C ARG A 88 6.62 -10.56 -4.12
N GLN A 89 6.67 -9.62 -3.18
CA GLN A 89 6.49 -9.94 -1.76
C GLN A 89 5.03 -10.30 -1.43
N TYR A 90 4.04 -9.71 -2.13
CA TYR A 90 2.64 -10.10 -2.01
C TYR A 90 2.43 -11.53 -2.53
N GLU A 91 3.00 -11.88 -3.68
CA GLU A 91 2.91 -13.24 -4.24
C GLU A 91 3.65 -14.27 -3.39
N GLU A 92 4.77 -13.92 -2.77
CA GLU A 92 5.46 -14.83 -1.84
C GLU A 92 4.63 -15.16 -0.60
N VAL A 93 3.83 -14.20 -0.12
CA VAL A 93 2.99 -14.33 1.07
C VAL A 93 1.64 -14.98 0.73
N TYR A 94 1.00 -14.57 -0.37
CA TYR A 94 -0.39 -14.92 -0.71
C TYR A 94 -0.53 -15.85 -1.93
N GLY A 95 0.52 -16.01 -2.75
CA GLY A 95 0.53 -16.84 -3.95
C GLY A 95 0.86 -18.31 -3.73
N ARG A 96 1.20 -18.70 -2.50
CA ARG A 96 1.34 -20.13 -2.17
C ARG A 96 -0.06 -20.75 -2.13
N PRO A 97 -0.28 -21.92 -2.76
CA PRO A 97 -1.56 -22.62 -2.67
C PRO A 97 -1.88 -22.85 -1.20
N VAL A 98 -2.96 -22.22 -0.77
CA VAL A 98 -3.44 -22.22 0.61
C VAL A 98 -3.81 -23.66 1.00
N VAL A 99 -2.88 -24.38 1.64
CA VAL A 99 -3.32 -25.26 2.73
C VAL A 99 -3.87 -24.30 3.77
N ALA A 100 -5.19 -24.28 3.93
CA ALA A 100 -5.93 -23.38 4.81
C ALA A 100 -5.20 -23.15 6.14
N ASN A 101 -4.45 -22.05 6.22
CA ASN A 101 -3.96 -21.53 7.48
C ASN A 101 -4.97 -20.43 7.88
N PRO A 102 -5.78 -20.62 8.93
CA PRO A 102 -6.81 -19.66 9.33
C PRO A 102 -6.25 -18.37 9.96
N ALA A 103 -4.97 -18.04 9.77
CA ALA A 103 -4.35 -16.81 10.25
C ALA A 103 -4.61 -15.64 9.28
N GLY A 104 -5.87 -15.32 9.05
CA GLY A 104 -6.28 -14.09 8.38
C GLY A 104 -5.85 -12.88 9.22
N ALA A 105 -5.09 -11.97 8.59
CA ALA A 105 -4.87 -10.58 9.00
C ALA A 105 -4.91 -10.33 10.53
N ALA A 106 -3.80 -10.60 11.22
CA ALA A 106 -3.60 -10.02 12.54
C ALA A 106 -3.53 -8.49 12.37
N LYS A 107 -4.64 -7.79 12.63
CA LYS A 107 -4.61 -6.39 13.05
C LYS A 107 -3.50 -6.28 14.10
N PRO A 108 -2.58 -5.29 14.03
CA PRO A 108 -1.74 -5.03 15.18
C PRO A 108 -2.67 -4.67 16.34
N ALA A 109 -2.75 -5.56 17.32
CA ALA A 109 -3.40 -5.24 18.58
C ALA A 109 -2.60 -4.10 19.21
N PRO A 110 -3.23 -2.98 19.62
CA PRO A 110 -2.56 -2.03 20.47
C PRO A 110 -2.23 -2.73 21.79
N GLY A 111 -0.98 -3.18 21.93
CA GLY A 111 -0.47 -3.67 23.20
C GLY A 111 -0.48 -2.54 24.22
N PRO A 112 -0.75 -2.82 25.50
CA PRO A 112 -0.71 -1.80 26.53
C PRO A 112 0.71 -1.23 26.63
N VAL A 113 0.84 0.07 26.38
CA VAL A 113 2.06 0.85 26.60
C VAL A 113 2.21 1.12 28.10
N GLU A 114 2.50 0.09 28.87
CA GLU A 114 3.04 0.27 30.22
C GLU A 114 4.56 0.41 30.10
N ALA A 115 5.05 1.65 30.04
CA ALA A 115 6.46 1.97 30.15
C ALA A 115 6.64 3.17 31.11
N THR A 116 6.55 2.84 32.39
CA THR A 116 7.48 3.24 33.46
C THR A 116 8.02 4.68 33.39
N SER A 117 7.27 5.62 33.95
CA SER A 117 7.84 6.90 34.39
C SER A 117 8.62 6.68 35.69
N PHE A 118 9.91 6.38 35.58
CA PHE A 118 10.83 6.30 36.72
C PHE A 118 11.34 7.71 37.08
N LEU A 119 11.17 8.08 38.35
CA LEU A 119 11.86 9.10 39.15
C LEU A 119 11.84 10.58 38.73
N LEU A 120 11.06 11.38 39.46
CA LEU A 120 11.64 12.50 40.22
C LEU A 120 10.76 12.83 41.44
N SER A 121 11.22 12.49 42.64
CA SER A 121 10.66 13.04 43.88
C SER A 121 11.17 14.48 44.04
N PRO A 122 10.32 15.51 44.13
CA PRO A 122 10.75 16.82 44.58
C PRO A 122 10.82 16.85 46.13
N PRO A 123 11.89 17.41 46.72
CA PRO A 123 12.03 17.51 48.17
C PRO A 123 11.22 18.69 48.74
N GLN A 124 10.62 18.49 49.92
CA GLN A 124 10.47 19.52 50.94
C GLN A 124 10.27 18.91 52.32
#